data_AF-A0A832FHZ4-F1
#
_entry.id   AF-A0A832FHZ4-F1
#
_cell.length_a   1.000
_cell.length_b   1.000
_cell.length_c   1.000
_cell.angle_alpha   90.00
_cell.angle_beta   90.00
_cell.angle_gamma   90.00
#
_symmetry.space_group_name_H-M   'P 1'
#
loop_
_entity.id
_entity.type
_entity.pdbx_description
1 polymer ?
#
loop_
_entity_poly.entity_id
_entity_poly.type
_entity_poly.pdbx_seq_one_letter_code
_entity_poly.pdbx_strand_id
1 'polypeptide(L)' 'MAAELFRTEDWKKEKHVPVIEVIERKDNLVTVRVTVGKEIPHPNTTEHHIRYI' A
#
# COMPACT_ATOMS: atom_id res chain seq x y z
N MET A 1 3.28 2.63 22.51
CA MET A 1 2.22 1.72 21.99
C MET A 1 2.50 1.52 20.50
N ALA A 2 2.32 0.33 19.91
CA ALA A 2 2.72 0.09 18.51
C ALA A 2 2.05 1.03 17.49
N ALA A 3 0.86 1.55 17.81
CA ALA A 3 0.12 2.52 17.01
C ALA A 3 0.91 3.78 16.63
N GLU A 4 1.83 4.24 17.50
CA GLU A 4 2.63 5.46 17.26
C GLU A 4 3.67 5.29 16.14
N LEU A 5 3.98 4.04 15.75
CA LEU A 5 4.91 3.71 14.67
C LEU A 5 4.23 3.69 13.29
N PHE A 6 2.91 3.51 13.24
CA PHE A 6 2.15 3.40 12.00
C PHE A 6 1.63 4.77 11.59
N ARG A 7 2.20 5.31 10.51
CA ARG A 7 1.76 6.57 9.93
C ARG A 7 0.56 6.34 9.00
N THR A 8 -0.41 7.25 9.05
CA THR A 8 -1.62 7.21 8.22
C THR A 8 -1.81 8.55 7.53
N GLU A 9 -2.21 8.54 6.27
CA GLU A 9 -2.56 9.73 5.49
C GLU A 9 -3.38 9.32 4.26
N ASP A 10 -3.92 10.28 3.50
CA ASP A 10 -4.47 10.05 2.17
C ASP A 10 -3.40 9.55 1.19
N TRP A 11 -3.63 8.37 0.60
CA TRP A 11 -2.73 7.74 -0.38
C TRP A 11 -2.49 8.57 -1.65
N LYS A 12 -3.38 9.53 -1.94
CA LYS A 12 -3.20 10.48 -3.05
C LYS A 12 -2.18 11.58 -2.73
N LYS A 13 -1.89 11.79 -1.45
CA LYS A 13 -0.94 12.81 -0.97
C LYS A 13 0.35 12.19 -0.44
N GLU A 14 0.27 10.97 0.09
CA GLU A 14 1.40 10.24 0.67
C GLU A 14 1.56 8.86 0.00
N LYS A 15 2.66 8.71 -0.73
CA LYS A 15 2.98 7.52 -1.53
C LYS A 15 3.31 6.28 -0.70
N HIS A 16 3.60 6.41 0.59
CA HIS A 16 3.90 5.28 1.46
C HIS A 16 2.65 4.56 1.98
N VAL A 17 1.46 5.17 1.85
CA VAL A 17 0.22 4.55 2.31
C VAL A 17 -0.17 3.41 1.36
N PRO A 18 -0.28 2.15 1.83
CA PRO A 18 -0.69 1.04 0.99
C PRO A 18 -2.18 1.17 0.63
N VAL A 19 -2.48 1.08 -0.67
CA VAL A 19 -3.84 1.07 -1.19
C VAL A 19 -4.31 -0.37 -1.32
N ILE A 20 -5.45 -0.68 -0.72
CA ILE A 20 -6.08 -2.01 -0.78
C ILE A 20 -7.29 -1.93 -1.72
N GLU A 21 -7.29 -2.77 -2.75
CA GLU A 21 -8.36 -2.84 -3.75
C GLU A 21 -8.90 -4.27 -3.83
N VAL A 22 -10.22 -4.41 -3.77
CA VAL A 22 -10.89 -5.67 -4.10
C VAL A 22 -11.06 -5.72 -5.61
N ILE A 23 -10.27 -6.56 -6.27
CA ILE A 23 -10.29 -6.72 -7.72
C ILE A 23 -11.44 -7.61 -8.17
N GLU A 24 -11.68 -8.68 -7.41
CA GLU A 24 -12.72 -9.65 -7.73
C GLU A 24 -13.24 -10.30 -6.45
N ARG A 25 -14.55 -10.60 -6.44
CA ARG A 25 -15.19 -11.43 -5.44
C ARG A 25 -16.06 -12.45 -6.15
N LYS A 26 -15.72 -13.73 -6.02
CA LYS A 26 -16.45 -14.86 -6.61
C LYS A 26 -16.62 -15.95 -5.57
N ASP A 27 -17.86 -16.38 -5.36
CA ASP A 27 -18.21 -17.39 -4.37
C ASP A 27 -17.56 -17.09 -3.01
N ASN A 28 -16.70 -18.01 -2.55
CA ASN A 28 -15.96 -17.94 -1.29
C ASN A 28 -14.52 -17.42 -1.46
N LEU A 29 -14.18 -16.84 -2.62
CA LEU A 29 -12.86 -16.30 -2.94
C LEU A 29 -12.91 -14.78 -3.16
N VAL A 30 -11.91 -14.08 -2.62
CA VAL A 30 -11.72 -12.65 -2.80
C VAL A 30 -10.29 -12.41 -3.29
N THR A 31 -10.18 -11.77 -4.44
CA THR A 31 -8.90 -11.33 -4.99
C THR A 31 -8.66 -9.89 -4.58
N VAL A 32 -7.66 -9.68 -3.72
CA VAL A 32 -7.26 -8.35 -3.25
C VAL A 32 -5.93 -7.99 -3.88
N ARG A 33 -5.82 -6.76 -4.37
CA ARG A 33 -4.55 -6.15 -4.77
C ARG A 33 -4.16 -5.11 -3.73
N VAL A 34 -2.92 -5.17 -3.27
CA VAL A 34 -2.36 -4.15 -2.40
C VAL A 34 -1.17 -3.52 -3.11
N THR A 35 -1.06 -2.19 -3.09
CA THR A 35 -0.04 -1.44 -3.84
C THR A 35 0.43 -0.22 -3.06
N VAL A 36 1.73 0.06 -3.10
CA VAL A 36 2.33 1.28 -2.55
C VAL A 36 2.75 2.19 -3.72
N GLY A 37 2.50 3.50 -3.60
CA GLY A 37 2.82 4.47 -4.64
C GLY A 37 1.90 4.47 -5.86
N LYS A 38 0.60 4.17 -5.67
CA LYS A 38 -0.40 4.09 -6.75
C LYS A 38 -0.60 5.41 -7.51
N GLU A 39 -0.76 6.52 -6.78
CA GLU A 39 -0.92 7.85 -7.37
C GLU A 39 0.44 8.49 -7.65
N ILE A 40 1.32 8.44 -6.65
CA ILE A 40 2.66 9.04 -6.69
C ILE A 40 3.67 7.90 -6.54
N PRO A 41 4.53 7.63 -7.54
CA PRO A 41 5.48 6.53 -7.47
C PRO A 41 6.43 6.61 -6.27
N HIS A 42 6.61 5.50 -5.56
CA HIS A 42 7.65 5.35 -4.55
C HIS A 42 8.99 5.00 -5.22
N PRO A 43 10.14 5.52 -4.73
CA PRO A 43 11.45 5.10 -5.20
C PRO A 43 11.66 3.58 -5.15
N ASN A 44 12.42 3.04 -6.09
CA ASN A 44 12.84 1.64 -6.04
C ASN A 44 14.33 1.54 -6.41
N THR A 45 15.17 2.10 -5.55
CA THR A 45 16.62 2.00 -5.65
C THR A 45 17.15 1.07 -4.56
N THR A 46 18.42 0.70 -4.64
CA THR A 46 19.09 -0.10 -3.60
C THR A 46 18.99 0.59 -2.23
N GLU A 47 19.12 1.91 -2.21
CA GLU A 47 19.13 2.75 -1.00
C GLU A 47 17.72 2.99 -0.45
N HIS A 48 16.69 2.98 -1.30
CA HIS A 48 15.33 3.32 -0.90
C HIS A 48 14.27 2.56 -1.72
N HIS A 49 13.64 1.58 -1.07
CA HIS A 49 12.57 0.75 -1.63
C HIS A 49 11.60 0.28 -0.53
N ILE A 50 10.39 -0.10 -0.95
CA ILE A 50 9.43 -0.80 -0.08
C ILE A 50 9.87 -2.26 0.05
N ARG A 51 9.95 -2.76 1.28
CA ARG A 51 10.45 -4.12 1.55
C ARG A 51 9.39 -5.20 1.39
N TYR A 52 8.18 -4.93 1.84
CA TYR A 52 7.07 -5.87 1.81
C TYR A 52 5.74 -5.13 1.97
N ILE A 53 4.68 -5.85 1.63
CA ILE A 53 3.29 -5.57 1.97
C ILE A 53 2.76 -6.84 2.63
#